data_AF-A0A640SH50-F1
#
_entry.id   AF-A0A640SH50-F1
#
_cell.length_a   1.000
_cell.length_b   1.000
_cell.length_c   1.000
_cell.angle_alpha   90.00
_cell.angle_beta   90.00
_cell.angle_gamma   90.00
#
_symmetry.space_group_name_H-M   'P 1'
#
loop_
_entity.id
_entity.type
_entity.pdbx_description
1 polymer ?
#
loop_
_entity_poly.entity_id
_entity_poly.type
_entity_poly.pdbx_seq_one_letter_code
_entity_poly.pdbx_strand_id
1 'polypeptide(L)'
;MHRPSVPEDLDHPERLWARAATLAVVAAAIDDWDEFSWSGQGLQCWNDGGSYWWRLKLFEDGRALLCGQDSDGSHTHSGGRQIDFLDGGPAWLPWEQLREDAEGNLFGFVYWWQDGAWARAPYPEKLPDDGLEMAMGWVAPGDDAARDIAEDLVARAETEVDAMAAVRAFLAAAEARRVGAEDITTLLDAVCGQDCWYEVRPDAALAFATELGLTAGSRGGVAVAS
;
A
#
# COMPACT_ATOMS: atom_id res chain seq x y z
N MET A 1 -9.42 12.78 3.04
CA MET A 1 -8.17 13.26 2.41
C MET A 1 -8.40 14.60 1.71
N HIS A 2 -7.37 15.37 1.35
CA HIS A 2 -7.57 16.51 0.42
C HIS A 2 -7.81 15.99 -1.00
N ARG A 3 -8.44 16.83 -1.85
CA ARG A 3 -8.66 16.56 -3.27
C ARG A 3 -8.23 17.77 -4.10
N PRO A 4 -7.14 17.68 -4.88
CA PRO A 4 -6.21 16.55 -4.94
C PRO A 4 -5.44 16.38 -3.62
N SER A 5 -4.90 15.19 -3.38
CA SER A 5 -4.19 14.91 -2.12
C SER A 5 -2.91 15.74 -1.96
N VAL A 6 -2.48 15.95 -0.71
CA VAL A 6 -1.24 16.67 -0.35
C VAL A 6 -0.31 15.78 0.47
N PRO A 7 1.01 16.07 0.54
CA PRO A 7 1.95 15.23 1.30
C PRO A 7 1.55 14.95 2.75
N GLU A 8 0.91 15.91 3.41
CA GLU A 8 0.44 15.81 4.78
C GLU A 8 -0.73 14.82 4.97
N ASP A 9 -1.34 14.38 3.87
CA ASP A 9 -2.37 13.34 3.88
C ASP A 9 -1.78 11.93 4.01
N LEU A 10 -0.46 11.75 3.95
CA LEU A 10 0.17 10.43 4.05
C LEU A 10 0.81 10.24 5.44
N ASP A 11 0.53 9.11 6.09
CA ASP A 11 1.21 8.71 7.32
C ASP A 11 2.67 8.29 7.06
N HIS A 12 3.43 8.03 8.12
CA HIS A 12 4.84 7.62 8.04
C HIS A 12 5.02 6.37 7.15
N PRO A 13 6.06 6.30 6.28
CA PRO A 13 6.23 5.20 5.33
C PRO A 13 6.22 3.80 5.92
N GLU A 14 6.82 3.60 7.10
CA GLU A 14 6.81 2.28 7.78
C GLU A 14 5.40 1.84 8.19
N ARG A 15 4.51 2.79 8.52
CA ARG A 15 3.10 2.47 8.80
C ARG A 15 2.35 2.14 7.52
N LEU A 16 2.57 2.91 6.45
CA LEU A 16 2.01 2.60 5.14
C LEU A 16 2.45 1.21 4.67
N TRP A 17 3.70 0.85 4.94
CA TRP A 17 4.22 -0.48 4.65
C TRP A 17 3.51 -1.58 5.43
N ALA A 18 3.34 -1.42 6.74
CA ALA A 18 2.61 -2.39 7.56
C ALA A 18 1.16 -2.59 7.06
N ARG A 19 0.49 -1.50 6.67
CA ARG A 19 -0.86 -1.53 6.09
C ARG A 19 -0.90 -2.25 4.75
N ALA A 20 -0.07 -1.82 3.79
CA ALA A 20 0.03 -2.42 2.47
C ALA A 20 0.36 -3.93 2.54
N ALA A 21 1.33 -4.29 3.40
CA ALA A 21 1.74 -5.66 3.59
C ALA A 21 0.65 -6.51 4.27
N THR A 22 -0.20 -5.93 5.13
CA THR A 22 -1.33 -6.64 5.74
C THR A 22 -2.35 -7.07 4.69
N LEU A 23 -2.69 -6.16 3.77
CA LEU A 23 -3.55 -6.48 2.61
C LEU A 23 -2.96 -7.62 1.78
N ALA A 24 -1.67 -7.51 1.45
CA ALA A 24 -0.95 -8.49 0.63
C ALA A 24 -0.83 -9.87 1.31
N VAL A 25 -0.66 -9.91 2.63
CA VAL A 25 -0.56 -11.15 3.43
C VAL A 25 -1.88 -11.90 3.44
N VAL A 26 -3.00 -11.20 3.68
CA VAL A 26 -4.32 -11.85 3.58
C VAL A 26 -4.57 -12.30 2.16
N ALA A 27 -4.16 -11.52 1.17
CA ALA A 27 -4.33 -11.89 -0.22
C ALA A 27 -3.62 -13.21 -0.56
N ALA A 28 -2.36 -13.36 -0.16
CA ALA A 28 -1.59 -14.59 -0.34
C ALA A 28 -2.25 -15.82 0.36
N ALA A 29 -2.97 -15.63 1.45
CA ALA A 29 -3.64 -16.72 2.15
C ALA A 29 -4.88 -17.24 1.43
N ILE A 30 -5.70 -16.36 0.87
CA ILE A 30 -7.05 -16.72 0.40
C ILE A 30 -7.16 -16.85 -1.12
N ASP A 31 -6.12 -16.47 -1.86
CA ASP A 31 -6.23 -16.26 -3.30
C ASP A 31 -5.00 -16.67 -4.09
N ASP A 32 -5.23 -17.21 -5.29
CA ASP A 32 -4.19 -17.65 -6.23
C ASP A 32 -3.79 -16.56 -7.24
N TRP A 33 -4.26 -15.33 -7.06
CA TRP A 33 -4.15 -14.26 -8.04
C TRP A 33 -2.90 -13.38 -7.85
N ASP A 34 -2.37 -12.90 -8.97
CA ASP A 34 -1.16 -12.07 -9.06
C ASP A 34 -1.41 -10.57 -8.72
N GLU A 35 -2.51 -10.25 -8.01
CA GLU A 35 -2.88 -8.86 -7.65
C GLU A 35 -1.74 -8.20 -6.86
N PHE A 36 -1.19 -8.91 -5.88
CA PHE A 36 -0.05 -8.44 -5.10
C PHE A 36 1.24 -9.10 -5.56
N SER A 37 2.27 -8.29 -5.80
CA SER A 37 3.62 -8.79 -6.09
C SER A 37 4.69 -8.05 -5.31
N TRP A 38 5.71 -8.80 -4.88
CA TRP A 38 6.88 -8.29 -4.17
C TRP A 38 8.14 -8.54 -4.99
N SER A 39 8.95 -7.51 -5.16
CA SER A 39 10.25 -7.61 -5.82
C SER A 39 11.18 -6.49 -5.35
N GLY A 40 12.38 -6.41 -5.93
CA GLY A 40 13.29 -5.28 -5.71
C GLY A 40 12.70 -3.91 -6.08
N GLN A 41 11.55 -3.86 -6.75
CA GLN A 41 10.84 -2.62 -7.12
C GLN A 41 9.88 -2.11 -6.03
N GLY A 42 9.58 -2.91 -5.01
CA GLY A 42 8.55 -2.55 -4.03
C GLY A 42 7.44 -3.60 -3.96
N LEU A 43 6.52 -3.39 -3.01
CA LEU A 43 5.24 -4.08 -2.97
C LEU A 43 4.30 -3.38 -3.94
N GLN A 44 3.69 -4.15 -4.83
CA GLN A 44 2.79 -3.67 -5.87
C GLN A 44 1.43 -4.32 -5.71
N CYS A 45 0.39 -3.57 -6.03
CA CYS A 45 -0.97 -4.06 -6.19
C CYS A 45 -1.50 -3.63 -7.56
N TRP A 46 -2.03 -4.59 -8.32
CA TRP A 46 -2.77 -4.39 -9.57
C TRP A 46 -4.16 -4.96 -9.39
N ASN A 47 -5.15 -4.10 -9.13
CA ASN A 47 -6.51 -4.55 -8.93
C ASN A 47 -7.18 -4.78 -10.30
N ASP A 48 -7.02 -5.99 -10.84
CA ASP A 48 -7.61 -6.41 -12.12
C ASP A 48 -9.15 -6.36 -12.13
N GLY A 49 -9.79 -6.45 -10.95
CA GLY A 49 -11.23 -6.31 -10.77
C GLY A 49 -11.69 -4.85 -10.61
N GLY A 50 -10.75 -3.93 -10.41
CA GLY A 50 -10.95 -2.51 -10.20
C GLY A 50 -10.28 -1.67 -11.27
N SER A 51 -10.11 -0.38 -10.97
CA SER A 51 -9.56 0.61 -11.89
C SER A 51 -8.24 1.20 -11.41
N TYR A 52 -7.61 0.62 -10.37
CA TYR A 52 -6.40 1.17 -9.76
C TYR A 52 -5.21 0.21 -9.69
N TRP A 53 -4.03 0.82 -9.56
CA TRP A 53 -2.79 0.16 -9.16
C TRP A 53 -1.99 1.06 -8.22
N TRP A 54 -1.12 0.45 -7.43
CA TRP A 54 -0.13 1.19 -6.64
C TRP A 54 1.15 0.40 -6.40
N ARG A 55 2.21 1.13 -6.07
CA ARG A 55 3.51 0.60 -5.65
C ARG A 55 4.06 1.40 -4.50
N LEU A 56 4.41 0.69 -3.43
CA LEU A 56 5.11 1.23 -2.28
C LEU A 56 6.49 0.57 -2.18
N LYS A 57 7.54 1.38 -2.03
CA LYS A 57 8.90 0.90 -1.81
C LYS A 57 9.52 1.64 -0.64
N LEU A 58 10.03 0.88 0.33
CA LEU A 58 10.94 1.37 1.36
C LEU A 58 12.39 1.09 0.94
N PHE A 59 13.26 2.07 1.15
CA PHE A 59 14.70 1.97 0.91
C PHE A 59 15.44 1.78 2.24
N GLU A 60 16.62 1.16 2.18
CA GLU A 60 17.39 0.79 3.38
C GLU A 60 17.80 1.98 4.24
N ASP A 61 17.95 3.17 3.64
CA ASP A 61 18.32 4.41 4.32
C ASP A 61 17.12 5.24 4.78
N GLY A 62 15.94 4.62 4.86
CA GLY A 62 14.72 5.23 5.42
C GLY A 62 13.95 6.11 4.43
N ARG A 63 14.39 6.20 3.16
CA ARG A 63 13.60 6.83 2.09
C ARG A 63 12.45 5.94 1.66
N ALA A 64 11.43 6.52 1.05
CA ALA A 64 10.33 5.75 0.47
C ALA A 64 9.81 6.37 -0.83
N LEU A 65 9.22 5.54 -1.67
CA LEU A 65 8.50 5.92 -2.87
C LEU A 65 7.11 5.30 -2.81
N LEU A 66 6.09 6.12 -3.07
CA LEU A 66 4.72 5.68 -3.30
C LEU A 66 4.27 6.23 -4.65
N CYS A 67 3.78 5.40 -5.54
CA CYS A 67 3.18 5.84 -6.80
C CYS A 67 2.02 4.94 -7.20
N GLY A 68 1.14 5.45 -8.04
CA GLY A 68 -0.02 4.70 -8.49
C GLY A 68 -0.99 5.57 -9.26
N GLN A 69 -2.15 4.98 -9.52
CA GLN A 69 -3.24 5.61 -10.22
C GLN A 69 -4.53 4.89 -9.88
N ASP A 70 -5.61 5.65 -9.75
CA ASP A 70 -6.97 5.16 -9.96
C ASP A 70 -7.49 5.72 -11.29
N SER A 71 -7.83 4.89 -12.28
CA SER A 71 -8.18 5.37 -13.62
C SER A 71 -9.55 6.07 -13.69
N ASP A 72 -10.43 5.89 -12.70
CA ASP A 72 -11.71 6.59 -12.60
C ASP A 72 -11.60 7.92 -11.83
N GLY A 73 -10.70 7.98 -10.84
CA GLY A 73 -10.49 9.12 -9.95
C GLY A 73 -9.29 10.01 -10.29
N SER A 74 -8.33 9.52 -11.07
CA SER A 74 -7.11 10.28 -11.39
C SER A 74 -7.29 11.14 -12.63
N HIS A 75 -7.26 12.46 -12.45
CA HIS A 75 -7.34 13.41 -13.56
C HIS A 75 -5.94 13.76 -14.09
N THR A 76 -5.30 12.81 -14.77
CA THR A 76 -3.86 12.90 -15.14
C THR A 76 -3.50 13.97 -16.17
N HIS A 77 -4.47 14.74 -16.67
CA HIS A 77 -4.31 15.75 -17.71
C HIS A 77 -4.86 17.12 -17.26
N SER A 78 -4.15 18.19 -17.62
CA SER A 78 -4.59 19.58 -17.46
C SER A 78 -4.41 20.37 -18.76
N GLY A 79 -5.47 21.02 -19.23
CA GLY A 79 -5.42 21.79 -20.49
C GLY A 79 -5.05 20.96 -21.73
N GLY A 80 -5.39 19.67 -21.73
CA GLY A 80 -5.07 18.74 -22.82
C GLY A 80 -3.63 18.21 -22.82
N ARG A 81 -2.86 18.47 -21.76
CA ARG A 81 -1.49 17.94 -21.57
C ARG A 81 -1.44 17.05 -20.34
N GLN A 82 -0.69 15.96 -20.42
CA GLN A 82 -0.39 15.12 -19.26
C GLN A 82 0.39 15.92 -18.22
N ILE A 83 0.08 15.70 -16.94
CA ILE A 83 0.77 16.30 -15.80
C ILE A 83 2.13 15.60 -15.64
N ASP A 84 3.17 16.37 -15.37
CA ASP A 84 4.48 15.83 -15.03
C ASP A 84 4.56 15.53 -13.54
N PHE A 85 4.23 14.29 -13.16
CA PHE A 85 4.28 13.82 -11.77
C PHE A 85 5.71 13.62 -11.24
N LEU A 86 6.73 13.73 -12.10
CA LEU A 86 8.14 13.55 -11.72
C LEU A 86 8.88 14.87 -11.55
N ASP A 87 8.23 16.01 -11.81
CA ASP A 87 8.85 17.32 -11.68
C ASP A 87 9.36 17.57 -10.24
N GLY A 88 10.59 18.07 -10.15
CA GLY A 88 11.26 18.30 -8.87
C GLY A 88 11.66 17.05 -8.07
N GLY A 89 11.51 15.85 -8.65
CA GLY A 89 11.93 14.60 -8.00
C GLY A 89 13.43 14.58 -7.66
N PRO A 90 13.85 13.95 -6.53
CA PRO A 90 15.25 13.87 -6.16
C PRO A 90 16.04 12.88 -7.02
N ALA A 91 17.36 13.08 -7.12
CA ALA A 91 18.24 12.31 -7.99
C ALA A 91 18.32 10.80 -7.66
N TRP A 92 17.91 10.40 -6.45
CA TRP A 92 17.94 9.01 -6.03
C TRP A 92 16.73 8.18 -6.46
N LEU A 93 15.66 8.83 -6.95
CA LEU A 93 14.50 8.10 -7.44
C LEU A 93 14.91 7.09 -8.54
N PRO A 94 14.17 5.98 -8.70
CA PRO A 94 14.39 5.02 -9.78
C PRO A 94 13.92 5.61 -11.12
N TRP A 95 14.68 6.58 -11.63
CA TRP A 95 14.31 7.44 -12.76
C TRP A 95 14.03 6.70 -14.07
N GLU A 96 14.72 5.59 -14.33
CA GLU A 96 14.48 4.79 -15.53
C GLU A 96 13.06 4.21 -15.50
N GLN A 97 12.72 3.46 -14.45
CA GLN A 97 11.40 2.88 -14.26
C GLN A 97 10.29 3.94 -14.19
N LEU A 98 10.50 5.03 -13.43
CA LEU A 98 9.48 6.08 -13.32
C LEU A 98 9.20 6.76 -14.66
N ARG A 99 10.19 6.90 -15.54
CA ARG A 99 9.97 7.47 -16.87
C ARG A 99 9.18 6.52 -17.77
N GLU A 100 9.49 5.23 -17.73
CA GLU A 100 8.71 4.20 -18.45
C GLU A 100 7.23 4.22 -18.02
N ASP A 101 6.98 4.27 -16.71
CA ASP A 101 5.63 4.36 -16.16
C ASP A 101 4.92 5.66 -16.58
N ALA A 102 5.63 6.79 -16.59
CA ALA A 102 5.09 8.07 -17.03
C ALA A 102 4.73 8.08 -18.52
N GLU A 103 5.59 7.49 -19.37
CA GLU A 103 5.33 7.30 -20.80
C GLU A 103 4.11 6.40 -21.05
N GLY A 104 3.87 5.43 -20.17
CA GLY A 104 2.67 4.59 -20.14
C GLY A 104 1.40 5.27 -19.59
N ASN A 105 1.49 6.53 -19.14
CA ASN A 105 0.40 7.27 -18.48
C ASN A 105 -0.15 6.54 -17.24
N LEU A 106 0.74 5.90 -16.47
CA LEU A 106 0.39 5.10 -15.30
C LEU A 106 0.30 5.90 -13.99
N PHE A 107 0.46 7.23 -14.00
CA PHE A 107 0.45 8.01 -12.76
C PHE A 107 -0.81 8.87 -12.62
N GLY A 108 -1.50 8.65 -11.50
CA GLY A 108 -2.37 9.61 -10.84
C GLY A 108 -1.65 10.36 -9.71
N PHE A 109 -0.67 9.71 -9.06
CA PHE A 109 0.13 10.29 -7.99
C PHE A 109 1.54 9.68 -7.92
N VAL A 110 2.51 10.50 -7.49
CA VAL A 110 3.88 10.08 -7.15
C VAL A 110 4.35 10.88 -5.94
N TYR A 111 4.68 10.17 -4.87
CA TYR A 111 5.15 10.70 -3.59
C TYR A 111 6.51 10.10 -3.23
N TRP A 112 7.39 10.91 -2.66
CA TRP A 112 8.68 10.47 -2.14
C TRP A 112 8.91 10.97 -0.72
N TRP A 113 9.41 10.10 0.14
CA TRP A 113 9.78 10.42 1.51
C TRP A 113 11.29 10.56 1.61
N GLN A 114 11.73 11.70 2.14
CA GLN A 114 13.11 11.96 2.56
C GLN A 114 13.10 13.03 3.65
N ASP A 115 14.13 13.03 4.49
CA ASP A 115 14.33 14.08 5.51
C ASP A 115 13.13 14.31 6.45
N GLY A 116 12.34 13.26 6.71
CA GLY A 116 11.24 13.29 7.66
C GLY A 116 9.91 13.82 7.12
N ALA A 117 9.77 14.00 5.79
CA ALA A 117 8.53 14.44 5.17
C ALA A 117 8.28 13.77 3.82
N TRP A 118 7.00 13.62 3.47
CA TRP A 118 6.59 13.33 2.10
C TRP A 118 6.70 14.59 1.25
N ALA A 119 6.99 14.41 -0.03
CA ALA A 119 6.94 15.44 -1.05
C ALA A 119 6.41 14.84 -2.36
N ARG A 120 5.94 15.70 -3.25
CA ARG A 120 5.48 15.36 -4.61
C ARG A 120 5.71 16.52 -5.56
N ALA A 121 5.58 16.26 -6.85
CA ALA A 121 5.54 17.31 -7.86
C ALA A 121 4.39 18.31 -7.58
N PRO A 122 4.58 19.60 -7.90
CA PRO A 122 3.51 20.58 -7.79
C PRO A 122 2.38 20.24 -8.78
N TYR A 123 1.15 20.19 -8.28
CA TYR A 123 -0.01 19.96 -9.15
C TYR A 123 -0.50 21.27 -9.76
N PRO A 124 -1.07 21.23 -10.98
CA PRO A 124 -1.78 22.37 -11.53
C PRO A 124 -2.92 22.80 -10.61
N GLU A 125 -3.15 24.11 -10.49
CA GLU A 125 -4.18 24.71 -9.61
C GLU A 125 -5.60 24.15 -9.83
N LYS A 126 -5.89 23.68 -11.04
CA LYS A 126 -7.21 23.17 -11.44
C LYS A 126 -7.29 21.66 -11.54
N LEU A 127 -6.34 20.92 -10.96
CA LEU A 127 -6.45 19.47 -10.87
C LEU A 127 -7.63 19.12 -9.93
N PRO A 128 -8.68 18.42 -10.39
CA PRO A 128 -9.82 18.12 -9.53
C PRO A 128 -9.49 17.09 -8.43
N ASP A 129 -8.79 16.03 -8.82
CA ASP A 129 -8.43 14.90 -7.97
C ASP A 129 -7.25 14.15 -8.59
N ASP A 130 -6.43 13.54 -7.75
CA ASP A 130 -5.28 12.72 -8.13
C ASP A 130 -5.50 11.22 -7.88
N GLY A 131 -6.68 10.85 -7.35
CA GLY A 131 -7.13 9.46 -7.22
C GLY A 131 -6.56 8.71 -6.03
N LEU A 132 -5.72 9.34 -5.19
CA LEU A 132 -5.07 8.67 -4.07
C LEU A 132 -6.09 8.12 -3.05
N GLU A 133 -7.12 8.90 -2.71
CA GLU A 133 -8.13 8.47 -1.73
C GLU A 133 -8.94 7.26 -2.23
N MET A 134 -9.15 7.15 -3.54
CA MET A 134 -9.91 6.05 -4.15
C MET A 134 -9.07 4.78 -4.25
N ALA A 135 -7.80 4.89 -4.67
CA ALA A 135 -6.89 3.74 -4.74
C ALA A 135 -6.42 3.26 -3.36
N MET A 136 -6.25 4.18 -2.40
CA MET A 136 -5.47 3.96 -1.19
C MET A 136 -5.97 4.77 0.02
N GLY A 137 -7.27 4.79 0.31
CA GLY A 137 -7.83 5.55 1.43
C GLY A 137 -7.13 5.31 2.79
N TRP A 138 -6.64 4.09 3.01
CA TRP A 138 -5.92 3.66 4.21
C TRP A 138 -4.53 4.31 4.42
N VAL A 139 -4.02 5.14 3.50
CA VAL A 139 -2.74 5.84 3.69
C VAL A 139 -2.85 7.06 4.61
N ALA A 140 -4.07 7.51 4.90
CA ALA A 140 -4.33 8.64 5.78
C ALA A 140 -3.77 8.41 7.21
N PRO A 141 -3.30 9.46 7.91
CA PRO A 141 -2.96 9.37 9.31
C PRO A 141 -4.17 9.03 10.19
N GLY A 142 -3.92 8.30 11.27
CA GLY A 142 -4.90 8.07 12.34
C GLY A 142 -5.57 6.70 12.32
N ASP A 143 -6.53 6.53 13.22
CA ASP A 143 -7.13 5.23 13.55
C ASP A 143 -8.16 4.74 12.52
N ASP A 144 -8.60 5.63 11.61
CA ASP A 144 -9.55 5.28 10.54
C ASP A 144 -8.92 4.35 9.49
N ALA A 145 -7.60 4.39 9.30
CA ALA A 145 -6.92 3.48 8.37
C ALA A 145 -7.14 2.00 8.69
N ALA A 146 -7.22 1.64 9.98
CA ALA A 146 -7.51 0.26 10.37
C ALA A 146 -8.95 -0.15 10.03
N ARG A 147 -9.87 0.82 10.00
CA ARG A 147 -11.25 0.59 9.58
C ARG A 147 -11.34 0.35 8.09
N ASP A 148 -10.70 1.21 7.29
CA ASP A 148 -10.69 1.06 5.84
C ASP A 148 -10.04 -0.27 5.43
N ILE A 149 -8.93 -0.67 6.08
CA ILE A 149 -8.30 -1.99 5.85
C ILE A 149 -9.23 -3.14 6.25
N ALA A 150 -9.93 -3.04 7.39
CA ALA A 150 -10.86 -4.09 7.80
C ALA A 150 -12.03 -4.23 6.81
N GLU A 151 -12.57 -3.10 6.34
CA GLU A 151 -13.62 -3.07 5.32
C GLU A 151 -13.14 -3.69 4.00
N ASP A 152 -11.95 -3.34 3.52
CA ASP A 152 -11.33 -3.91 2.31
C ASP A 152 -11.12 -5.42 2.44
N LEU A 153 -10.58 -5.89 3.57
CA LEU A 153 -10.30 -7.31 3.81
C LEU A 153 -11.58 -8.16 3.89
N VAL A 154 -12.61 -7.66 4.56
CA VAL A 154 -13.91 -8.34 4.68
C VAL A 154 -14.64 -8.37 3.34
N ALA A 155 -14.62 -7.27 2.58
CA ALA A 155 -15.17 -7.23 1.24
C ALA A 155 -14.46 -8.24 0.31
N ARG A 156 -13.13 -8.32 0.40
CA ARG A 156 -12.31 -9.25 -0.38
C ARG A 156 -12.53 -10.71 0.01
N ALA A 157 -12.72 -11.01 1.30
CA ALA A 157 -13.07 -12.36 1.74
C ALA A 157 -14.53 -12.72 1.46
N GLU A 158 -15.34 -11.77 0.96
CA GLU A 158 -16.77 -11.89 0.72
C GLU A 158 -17.56 -12.28 1.99
N THR A 159 -17.21 -11.66 3.12
CA THR A 159 -17.81 -11.94 4.44
C THR A 159 -18.54 -10.71 5.00
N GLU A 160 -19.28 -10.88 6.11
CA GLU A 160 -19.92 -9.79 6.86
C GLU A 160 -19.53 -9.82 8.35
N VAL A 161 -18.24 -10.02 8.62
CA VAL A 161 -17.69 -10.17 9.99
C VAL A 161 -17.08 -8.87 10.51
N ASP A 162 -17.09 -8.67 11.82
CA ASP A 162 -16.34 -7.59 12.47
C ASP A 162 -14.90 -8.04 12.75
N ALA A 163 -13.99 -7.70 11.83
CA ALA A 163 -12.57 -8.03 11.90
C ALA A 163 -11.71 -6.93 12.57
N MET A 164 -12.31 -5.83 13.04
CA MET A 164 -11.58 -4.61 13.44
C MET A 164 -10.50 -4.87 14.50
N ALA A 165 -10.83 -5.63 15.54
CA ALA A 165 -9.91 -5.90 16.65
C ALA A 165 -8.70 -6.73 16.19
N ALA A 166 -8.93 -7.73 15.33
CA ALA A 166 -7.88 -8.58 14.78
C ALA A 166 -6.97 -7.78 13.83
N VAL A 167 -7.56 -6.96 12.96
CA VAL A 167 -6.80 -6.06 12.05
C VAL A 167 -5.92 -5.11 12.84
N ARG A 168 -6.44 -4.46 13.88
CA ARG A 168 -5.64 -3.56 14.74
C ARG A 168 -4.49 -4.29 15.44
N ALA A 169 -4.74 -5.48 15.98
CA ALA A 169 -3.71 -6.28 16.63
C ALA A 169 -2.61 -6.68 15.63
N PHE A 170 -3.00 -7.12 14.43
CA PHE A 170 -2.07 -7.50 13.38
C PHE A 170 -1.23 -6.31 12.90
N LEU A 171 -1.84 -5.14 12.65
CA LEU A 171 -1.13 -3.93 12.26
C LEU A 171 -0.08 -3.54 13.32
N ALA A 172 -0.43 -3.61 14.61
CA ALA A 172 0.52 -3.34 15.69
C ALA A 172 1.69 -4.35 15.72
N ALA A 173 1.43 -5.62 15.44
CA ALA A 173 2.47 -6.64 15.31
C ALA A 173 3.34 -6.41 14.07
N ALA A 174 2.74 -6.03 12.93
CA ALA A 174 3.42 -5.72 11.67
C ALA A 174 4.32 -4.49 11.79
N GLU A 175 3.83 -3.41 12.38
CA GLU A 175 4.64 -2.20 12.67
C GLU A 175 5.83 -2.53 13.57
N ALA A 176 5.63 -3.42 14.54
CA ALA A 176 6.70 -3.84 15.44
C ALA A 176 7.57 -4.99 14.90
N ARG A 177 7.31 -5.46 13.68
CA ARG A 177 8.00 -6.59 13.01
C ARG A 177 8.02 -7.86 13.86
N ARG A 178 6.87 -8.18 14.43
CA ARG A 178 6.66 -9.31 15.36
C ARG A 178 5.53 -10.23 14.93
N VAL A 179 5.07 -10.13 13.68
CA VAL A 179 4.05 -11.04 13.15
C VAL A 179 4.55 -12.48 13.27
N GLY A 180 3.75 -13.33 13.90
CA GLY A 180 3.95 -14.76 13.99
C GLY A 180 2.77 -15.55 13.43
N ALA A 181 2.88 -16.88 13.47
CA ALA A 181 1.85 -17.79 12.98
C ALA A 181 0.50 -17.57 13.69
N GLU A 182 0.51 -17.30 15.00
CA GLU A 182 -0.71 -17.03 15.78
C GLU A 182 -1.42 -15.74 15.34
N ASP A 183 -0.65 -14.68 15.03
CA ASP A 183 -1.22 -13.42 14.52
C ASP A 183 -1.88 -13.63 13.14
N ILE A 184 -1.23 -14.43 12.28
CA ILE A 184 -1.77 -14.80 10.95
C ILE A 184 -3.07 -15.58 11.10
N THR A 185 -3.08 -16.65 11.90
CA THR A 185 -4.30 -17.44 12.14
C THR A 185 -5.42 -16.58 12.71
N THR A 186 -5.11 -15.74 13.70
CA THR A 186 -6.11 -14.84 14.33
C THR A 186 -6.71 -13.86 13.31
N LEU A 187 -5.88 -13.27 12.46
CA LEU A 187 -6.34 -12.36 11.40
C LEU A 187 -7.22 -13.09 10.38
N LEU A 188 -6.76 -14.24 9.89
CA LEU A 188 -7.48 -15.00 8.86
C LEU A 188 -8.81 -15.54 9.37
N ASP A 189 -8.85 -16.07 10.60
CA ASP A 189 -10.10 -16.53 11.24
C ASP A 189 -11.09 -15.37 11.38
N ALA A 190 -10.62 -14.18 11.72
CA ALA A 190 -11.45 -13.00 11.88
C ALA A 190 -11.95 -12.41 10.56
N VAL A 191 -11.18 -12.49 9.48
CA VAL A 191 -11.52 -11.92 8.15
C VAL A 191 -12.34 -12.90 7.31
N CYS A 192 -11.94 -14.17 7.28
CA CYS A 192 -12.60 -15.21 6.49
C CYS A 192 -13.87 -15.73 7.18
N GLY A 193 -13.92 -15.73 8.51
CA GLY A 193 -15.07 -16.27 9.23
C GLY A 193 -15.38 -17.73 8.86
N GLN A 194 -16.59 -18.18 9.19
CA GLN A 194 -17.02 -19.57 8.93
C GLN A 194 -17.59 -19.79 7.53
N ASP A 195 -18.01 -18.71 6.86
CA ASP A 195 -18.71 -18.75 5.57
C ASP A 195 -17.80 -18.44 4.37
N CYS A 196 -16.50 -18.19 4.60
CA CYS A 196 -15.54 -18.03 3.52
C CYS A 196 -15.46 -19.29 2.65
N TRP A 197 -15.60 -19.08 1.34
CA TRP A 197 -15.61 -20.13 0.33
C TRP A 197 -14.23 -20.41 -0.26
N TYR A 198 -13.22 -19.60 0.08
CA TYR A 198 -11.84 -19.77 -0.33
C TYR A 198 -11.11 -20.83 0.50
N GLU A 199 -10.13 -21.49 -0.11
CA GLU A 199 -9.17 -22.29 0.64
C GLU A 199 -8.19 -21.34 1.36
N VAL A 200 -8.27 -21.30 2.70
CA VAL A 200 -7.38 -20.47 3.51
C VAL A 200 -6.05 -21.18 3.73
N ARG A 201 -4.94 -20.50 3.38
CA ARG A 201 -3.57 -21.03 3.45
C ARG A 201 -2.67 -20.20 4.39
N PRO A 202 -2.75 -20.42 5.71
CA PRO A 202 -1.96 -19.65 6.68
C PRO A 202 -0.45 -19.71 6.45
N ASP A 203 0.05 -20.86 5.98
CA ASP A 203 1.49 -21.04 5.69
C ASP A 203 1.96 -20.12 4.55
N ALA A 204 1.12 -19.89 3.52
CA ALA A 204 1.43 -18.97 2.43
C ALA A 204 1.47 -17.52 2.93
N ALA A 205 0.50 -17.13 3.77
CA ALA A 205 0.48 -15.82 4.41
C ALA A 205 1.71 -15.58 5.31
N LEU A 206 2.12 -16.58 6.11
CA LEU A 206 3.30 -16.46 6.97
C LEU A 206 4.61 -16.37 6.16
N ALA A 207 4.72 -17.16 5.08
CA ALA A 207 5.86 -17.08 4.17
C ALA A 207 5.97 -15.67 3.57
N PHE A 208 4.85 -15.12 3.08
CA PHE A 208 4.85 -13.80 2.47
C PHE A 208 5.07 -12.67 3.49
N ALA A 209 4.51 -12.78 4.70
CA ALA A 209 4.80 -11.87 5.80
C ALA A 209 6.30 -11.83 6.15
N THR A 210 6.99 -12.97 6.02
CA THR A 210 8.45 -13.06 6.22
C THR A 210 9.20 -12.36 5.08
N GLU A 211 8.81 -12.56 3.83
CA GLU A 211 9.41 -11.88 2.67
C GLU A 211 9.26 -10.37 2.72
N LEU A 212 8.10 -9.88 3.19
CA LEU A 212 7.81 -8.46 3.40
C LEU A 212 8.45 -7.89 4.67
N GLY A 213 9.13 -8.72 5.47
CA GLY A 213 9.83 -8.33 6.69
C GLY A 213 8.90 -7.83 7.78
N LEU A 214 7.75 -8.50 7.97
CA LEU A 214 6.82 -8.27 9.09
C LEU A 214 7.13 -9.17 10.30
N THR A 215 7.90 -10.24 10.10
CA THR A 215 8.31 -11.17 11.15
C THR A 215 9.64 -10.75 11.77
N ALA A 216 10.01 -11.34 12.92
CA ALA A 216 11.28 -11.05 13.56
C ALA A 216 12.45 -11.46 12.65
N GLY A 217 13.21 -10.48 12.18
CA GLY A 217 14.31 -10.71 11.23
C GLY A 217 14.67 -9.44 10.46
N SER A 218 15.56 -9.57 9.48
CA SER A 218 15.94 -8.46 8.61
C SER A 218 15.06 -8.42 7.35
N ARG A 219 14.44 -7.28 7.05
CA ARG A 219 13.89 -6.99 5.72
C ARG A 219 15.06 -6.73 4.78
N GLY A 220 15.60 -7.78 4.14
CA GLY A 220 16.74 -7.64 3.23
C GLY A 220 18.00 -7.00 3.82
N GLY A 221 18.20 -7.02 5.15
CA GLY A 221 19.37 -6.41 5.82
C GLY A 221 19.11 -5.08 6.56
N VAL A 222 17.88 -4.57 6.58
CA VAL A 222 17.56 -3.29 7.25
C VAL A 222 17.37 -3.47 8.77
N ALA A 223 18.31 -2.97 9.57
CA ALA A 223 18.13 -2.73 11.00
C ALA A 223 17.46 -1.36 11.22
N VAL A 224 16.44 -1.30 12.09
CA VAL A 224 15.70 -0.06 12.37
C VAL A 224 16.41 0.73 13.45
N ALA A 225 16.51 2.06 13.28
CA ALA A 225 16.86 2.96 14.36
C ALA A 225 15.81 2.88 15.48
N SER A 226 16.29 2.69 16.71
CA SER A 226 15.47 2.66 17.94
C SER A 226 14.88 4.02 18.29
#